data_AF-A0A7J4MUU9-F1
#
_entry.id   AF-A0A7J4MUU9-F1
#
_cell.length_a   1.000
_cell.length_b   1.000
_cell.length_c   1.000
_cell.angle_alpha   90.00
_cell.angle_beta   90.00
_cell.angle_gamma   90.00
#
_symmetry.space_group_name_H-M   'P 1'
#
loop_
_entity.id
_entity.type
_entity.pdbx_description
1 polymer ?
#
loop_
_entity_poly.entity_id
_entity_poly.type
_entity_poly.pdbx_seq_one_letter_code
_entity_poly.pdbx_strand_id
1 'polypeptide(L)'
;MAETVGMILCGGFGKRLRPLTERIPKPLIEIKDGYTILDKQLFDLKNAGIKRAYLLTGFLGEKIEERYGDNYKGLRIEYVREEKPLGTLNAIRLGMEAIDGEKQCIIRNGDVVADLNIKKMIHLGEMSDYPLTMFITRMQSPYGIVETSGDKIVNFREKPLLDYYINAGVYFSKGNLDFGDFESGDIEKTLFPLMAKENKLGYYREDGLFWMAIDTSKELEEIRKEYRNREDKPWGYEKILINTEKYLTKELFIREGYRTSFHYHEEKDETMYIISGSGYIEFDNRKEYFSKNDTIRIEPGERHSIVAMENTILHEVSTPHLNDTVRVQDYYTR
;
A
#
# COMPACT_ATOMS: atom_id res chain seq x y z
N MET A 1 19.24 -9.61 -8.87
CA MET A 1 18.17 -8.61 -9.00
C MET A 1 18.82 -7.29 -9.29
N ALA A 2 18.34 -6.58 -10.32
CA ALA A 2 18.77 -5.20 -10.53
C ALA A 2 18.33 -4.36 -9.31
N GLU A 3 19.04 -3.28 -9.03
CA GLU A 3 18.65 -2.39 -7.94
C GLU A 3 17.35 -1.68 -8.32
N THR A 4 16.29 -1.84 -7.51
CA THR A 4 15.04 -1.11 -7.65
C THR A 4 15.04 0.13 -6.75
N VAL A 5 14.71 1.28 -7.30
CA VAL A 5 14.50 2.53 -6.56
C VAL A 5 13.01 2.87 -6.45
N GLY A 6 12.63 3.71 -5.49
CA GLY A 6 11.29 4.26 -5.39
C GLY A 6 11.21 5.65 -6.00
N MET A 7 10.06 6.02 -6.56
CA MET A 7 9.77 7.35 -7.06
C MET A 7 8.34 7.72 -6.66
N ILE A 8 8.16 8.90 -6.05
CA ILE A 8 6.85 9.35 -5.57
C ILE A 8 6.56 10.75 -6.11
N LEU A 9 5.39 10.91 -6.74
CA LEU A 9 4.89 12.19 -7.24
C LEU A 9 4.39 13.07 -6.09
N CYS A 10 5.16 14.10 -5.74
CA CYS A 10 4.88 14.98 -4.60
C CYS A 10 4.52 16.42 -4.98
N GLY A 11 4.56 16.81 -6.26
CA GLY A 11 4.45 18.22 -6.69
C GLY A 11 3.05 18.80 -6.89
N GLY A 12 1.98 18.02 -6.73
CA GLY A 12 0.62 18.45 -7.04
C GLY A 12 0.01 19.45 -6.05
N PHE A 13 -0.76 20.43 -6.56
CA PHE A 13 -1.44 21.46 -5.74
C PHE A 13 -2.56 20.93 -4.83
N GLY A 14 -3.04 19.70 -5.02
CA GLY A 14 -4.13 19.13 -4.21
C GLY A 14 -5.40 20.00 -4.17
N LYS A 15 -5.78 20.64 -5.29
CA LYS A 15 -6.82 21.70 -5.33
C LYS A 15 -8.17 21.31 -4.69
N ARG A 16 -8.55 20.04 -4.78
CA ARG A 16 -9.81 19.49 -4.24
C ARG A 16 -9.86 19.40 -2.71
N LEU A 17 -8.71 19.51 -2.05
CA LEU A 17 -8.57 19.48 -0.58
C LEU A 17 -8.35 20.87 0.02
N ARG A 18 -8.55 21.95 -0.74
CA ARG A 18 -8.45 23.30 -0.19
C ARG A 18 -9.54 23.54 0.88
N PRO A 19 -9.26 24.32 1.94
CA PRO A 19 -8.04 25.13 2.14
C PRO A 19 -6.85 24.38 2.76
N LEU A 20 -6.98 23.09 3.11
CA LEU A 20 -5.90 22.34 3.78
C LEU A 20 -4.60 22.34 2.96
N THR A 21 -4.73 22.12 1.66
CA THR A 21 -3.61 22.05 0.71
C THR A 21 -3.00 23.39 0.31
N GLU A 22 -3.51 24.51 0.84
CA GLU A 22 -2.86 25.82 0.67
C GLU A 22 -1.62 25.95 1.55
N ARG A 23 -1.58 25.22 2.66
CA ARG A 23 -0.50 25.27 3.64
C ARG A 23 0.26 23.95 3.78
N ILE A 24 -0.35 22.83 3.43
CA ILE A 24 0.24 21.50 3.61
C ILE A 24 0.25 20.79 2.26
N PRO A 25 1.43 20.42 1.71
CA PRO A 25 1.44 19.64 0.48
C PRO A 25 0.71 18.32 0.69
N LYS A 26 -0.03 17.87 -0.32
CA LYS A 26 -0.93 16.71 -0.22
C LYS A 26 -0.26 15.46 0.39
N PRO A 27 0.98 15.08 0.03
CA PRO A 27 1.66 13.93 0.64
C PRO A 27 1.94 14.06 2.16
N LEU A 28 1.91 15.29 2.71
CA LEU A 28 2.07 15.56 4.14
C LEU A 28 0.74 15.61 4.90
N ILE A 29 -0.39 15.32 4.26
CA ILE A 29 -1.66 15.20 4.96
C ILE A 29 -1.62 13.97 5.88
N GLU A 30 -1.98 14.19 7.15
CA GLU A 30 -2.04 13.15 8.16
C GLU A 30 -3.28 12.25 8.00
N ILE A 31 -3.02 10.95 7.91
CA ILE A 31 -4.03 9.88 7.91
C ILE A 31 -4.25 9.31 9.31
N LYS A 32 -3.30 9.51 10.22
CA LYS A 32 -3.46 9.43 11.68
C LYS A 32 -2.41 10.35 12.33
N ASP A 33 -2.52 10.55 13.63
CA ASP A 33 -1.64 11.48 14.37
C ASP A 33 -0.16 11.23 14.08
N GLY A 34 0.53 12.29 13.60
CA GLY A 34 1.94 12.27 13.24
C GLY A 34 2.35 11.38 12.06
N TYR A 35 1.39 10.77 11.33
CA TYR A 35 1.63 9.82 10.25
C TYR A 35 0.89 10.24 8.97
N THR A 36 1.65 10.61 7.95
CA THR A 36 1.14 11.15 6.68
C THR A 36 0.98 10.09 5.60
N ILE A 37 0.35 10.46 4.48
CA ILE A 37 0.30 9.66 3.25
C ILE A 37 1.72 9.22 2.85
N LEU A 38 2.65 10.19 2.82
CA LEU A 38 4.04 9.94 2.46
C LEU A 38 4.78 9.06 3.48
N ASP A 39 4.47 9.16 4.78
CA ASP A 39 5.02 8.23 5.78
C ASP A 39 4.68 6.77 5.45
N LYS A 40 3.42 6.50 5.08
CA LYS A 40 2.98 5.17 4.64
C LYS A 40 3.72 4.73 3.37
N GLN A 41 3.84 5.61 2.38
CA GLN A 41 4.49 5.26 1.12
C GLN A 41 5.99 4.97 1.31
N LEU A 42 6.71 5.75 2.11
CA LEU A 42 8.11 5.53 2.44
C LEU A 42 8.30 4.25 3.28
N PHE A 43 7.36 3.98 4.21
CA PHE A 43 7.33 2.73 4.96
C PHE A 43 7.20 1.52 4.03
N ASP A 44 6.28 1.57 3.05
CA ASP A 44 6.07 0.48 2.08
C ASP A 44 7.34 0.23 1.25
N LEU A 45 7.95 1.28 0.71
CA LEU A 45 9.18 1.16 -0.10
C LEU A 45 10.31 0.53 0.72
N LYS A 46 10.56 1.04 1.93
CA LYS A 46 11.60 0.50 2.82
C LYS A 46 11.38 -0.99 3.10
N ASN A 47 10.16 -1.38 3.46
CA ASN A 47 9.84 -2.78 3.78
C ASN A 47 9.81 -3.70 2.55
N ALA A 48 9.66 -3.12 1.34
CA ALA A 48 9.89 -3.81 0.09
C ALA A 48 11.38 -4.11 -0.19
N GLY A 49 12.30 -3.54 0.59
CA GLY A 49 13.75 -3.67 0.42
C GLY A 49 14.37 -2.57 -0.44
N ILE A 50 13.59 -1.54 -0.81
CA ILE A 50 14.08 -0.38 -1.55
C ILE A 50 14.90 0.50 -0.60
N LYS A 51 16.09 0.89 -1.04
CA LYS A 51 17.06 1.67 -0.23
C LYS A 51 17.10 3.15 -0.57
N ARG A 52 16.60 3.53 -1.75
CA ARG A 52 16.60 4.91 -2.25
C ARG A 52 15.24 5.28 -2.82
N ALA A 53 14.74 6.45 -2.46
CA ALA A 53 13.50 7.01 -2.97
C ALA A 53 13.74 8.42 -3.54
N TYR A 54 13.19 8.68 -4.72
CA TYR A 54 13.17 9.97 -5.38
C TYR A 54 11.80 10.62 -5.16
N LEU A 55 11.78 11.76 -4.48
CA LEU A 55 10.57 12.55 -4.26
C LEU A 55 10.50 13.64 -5.33
N LEU A 56 9.52 13.52 -6.21
CA LEU A 56 9.31 14.47 -7.31
C LEU A 56 8.52 15.66 -6.76
N THR A 57 9.24 16.65 -6.24
CA THR A 57 8.66 17.78 -5.53
C THR A 57 8.31 18.93 -6.47
N GLY A 58 7.40 19.78 -6.00
CA GLY A 58 6.91 20.94 -6.75
C GLY A 58 6.37 21.98 -5.77
N PHE A 59 5.07 22.23 -5.80
CA PHE A 59 4.43 23.14 -4.85
C PHE A 59 4.66 22.71 -3.39
N LEU A 60 5.17 23.63 -2.56
CA LEU A 60 5.54 23.41 -1.15
C LEU A 60 6.56 22.27 -0.92
N GLY A 61 7.44 22.02 -1.90
CA GLY A 61 8.48 20.99 -1.82
C GLY A 61 9.41 21.15 -0.62
N GLU A 62 9.68 22.39 -0.20
CA GLU A 62 10.54 22.71 0.94
C GLU A 62 10.04 22.10 2.25
N LYS A 63 8.72 21.94 2.42
CA LYS A 63 8.14 21.31 3.63
C LYS A 63 8.36 19.80 3.66
N ILE A 64 8.44 19.17 2.48
CA ILE A 64 8.73 17.76 2.33
C ILE A 64 10.22 17.52 2.64
N GLU A 65 11.08 18.40 2.13
CA GLU A 65 12.51 18.41 2.44
C GLU A 65 12.76 18.60 3.94
N GLU A 66 12.11 19.57 4.57
CA GLU A 66 12.24 19.85 6.01
C GLU A 66 11.85 18.66 6.89
N ARG A 67 10.78 17.92 6.54
CA ARG A 67 10.30 16.79 7.35
C ARG A 67 11.20 15.55 7.23
N TYR A 68 11.67 15.24 6.03
CA TYR A 68 12.27 13.94 5.75
C TYR A 68 13.79 13.96 5.60
N GLY A 69 14.38 15.10 5.20
CA GLY A 69 15.80 15.22 4.90
C GLY A 69 16.32 14.17 3.90
N ASP A 70 17.63 13.99 3.85
CA ASP A 70 18.26 13.06 2.90
C ASP A 70 18.21 11.58 3.36
N ASN A 71 17.78 11.34 4.60
CA ASN A 71 17.60 10.01 5.16
C ASN A 71 16.41 9.97 6.12
N TYR A 72 15.44 9.12 5.82
CA TYR A 72 14.30 8.90 6.68
C TYR A 72 14.20 7.44 7.09
N LYS A 73 14.42 7.16 8.38
CA LYS A 73 14.34 5.80 8.96
C LYS A 73 15.18 4.77 8.19
N GLY A 74 16.35 5.16 7.67
CA GLY A 74 17.25 4.29 6.91
C GLY A 74 17.00 4.22 5.39
N LEU A 75 15.95 4.88 4.90
CA LEU A 75 15.71 5.08 3.46
C LEU A 75 16.41 6.36 3.01
N ARG A 76 17.29 6.28 2.00
CA ARG A 76 17.92 7.46 1.40
C ARG A 76 16.89 8.19 0.52
N ILE A 77 16.79 9.50 0.67
CA ILE A 77 15.84 10.32 -0.07
C ILE A 77 16.62 11.28 -0.96
N GLU A 78 16.17 11.41 -2.20
CA GLU A 78 16.65 12.40 -3.16
C GLU A 78 15.45 13.18 -3.68
N TYR A 79 15.65 14.49 -3.86
CA TYR A 79 14.57 15.40 -4.25
C TYR A 79 14.79 15.85 -5.69
N VAL A 80 13.78 15.65 -6.53
CA VAL A 80 13.77 16.11 -7.92
C VAL A 80 12.72 17.19 -8.02
N ARG A 81 13.19 18.44 -7.99
CA ARG A 81 12.30 19.60 -7.96
C ARG A 81 11.90 20.01 -9.38
N GLU A 82 10.61 20.06 -9.62
CA GLU A 82 10.05 20.62 -10.84
C GLU A 82 9.87 22.14 -10.69
N GLU A 83 10.52 22.95 -11.55
CA GLU A 83 10.39 24.42 -11.50
C GLU A 83 8.99 24.90 -11.92
N LYS A 84 8.39 24.22 -12.91
CA LYS A 84 7.08 24.54 -13.46
C LYS A 84 6.23 23.28 -13.52
N PRO A 85 4.96 23.30 -13.08
CA PRO A 85 4.11 22.12 -13.06
C PRO A 85 3.70 21.71 -14.49
N LEU A 86 4.55 20.95 -15.18
CA LEU A 86 4.34 20.51 -16.57
C LEU A 86 3.59 19.17 -16.64
N GLY A 87 3.16 18.63 -15.50
CA GLY A 87 2.33 17.44 -15.42
C GLY A 87 3.08 16.20 -14.97
N THR A 88 2.34 15.12 -14.70
CA THR A 88 2.89 13.87 -14.16
C THR A 88 3.89 13.22 -15.10
N LEU A 89 3.72 13.37 -16.42
CA LEU A 89 4.67 12.88 -17.42
C LEU A 89 6.05 13.53 -17.24
N ASN A 90 6.10 14.86 -17.14
CA ASN A 90 7.36 15.59 -17.01
C ASN A 90 8.04 15.28 -15.68
N ALA A 91 7.29 15.23 -14.59
CA ALA A 91 7.83 14.88 -13.28
C ALA A 91 8.48 13.47 -13.28
N ILE A 92 7.82 12.47 -13.88
CA ILE A 92 8.37 11.12 -14.00
C ILE A 92 9.61 11.12 -14.90
N ARG A 93 9.59 11.85 -16.03
CA ARG A 93 10.75 11.98 -16.93
C ARG A 93 11.97 12.55 -16.21
N LEU A 94 11.81 13.68 -15.52
CA LEU A 94 12.89 14.28 -14.71
C LEU A 94 13.37 13.33 -13.61
N GLY A 95 12.44 12.61 -12.99
CA GLY A 95 12.77 11.56 -12.03
C GLY A 95 13.64 10.46 -12.61
N MET A 96 13.32 9.99 -13.82
CA MET A 96 14.11 8.96 -14.51
C MET A 96 15.49 9.46 -14.94
N GLU A 97 15.59 10.72 -15.38
CA GLU A 97 16.87 11.36 -15.71
C GLU A 97 17.78 11.52 -14.49
N ALA A 98 17.22 11.67 -13.29
CA ALA A 98 17.96 11.76 -12.03
C ALA A 98 18.42 10.40 -11.48
N ILE A 99 17.91 9.29 -12.01
CA ILE A 99 18.30 7.94 -11.58
C ILE A 99 19.61 7.57 -12.28
N ASP A 100 20.64 7.23 -11.50
CA ASP A 100 21.91 6.75 -12.03
C ASP A 100 21.73 5.41 -12.77
N GLY A 101 21.90 5.41 -14.10
CA GLY A 101 21.82 4.20 -14.93
C GLY A 101 20.39 3.69 -15.17
N GLU A 102 20.27 2.56 -15.89
CA GLU A 102 18.96 1.96 -16.23
C GLU A 102 18.39 1.13 -15.07
N LYS A 103 18.21 1.75 -13.89
CA LYS A 103 17.66 1.06 -12.72
C LYS A 103 16.15 0.88 -12.83
N GLN A 104 15.67 -0.19 -12.21
CA GLN A 104 14.24 -0.44 -12.08
C GLN A 104 13.61 0.57 -11.11
N CYS A 105 12.33 0.88 -11.30
CA CYS A 105 11.65 1.89 -10.51
C CYS A 105 10.24 1.47 -10.11
N ILE A 106 9.90 1.66 -8.83
CA ILE A 106 8.51 1.71 -8.36
C ILE A 106 8.06 3.16 -8.33
N ILE A 107 7.09 3.51 -9.17
CA ILE A 107 6.54 4.86 -9.29
C ILE A 107 5.19 4.90 -8.60
N ARG A 108 4.94 5.90 -7.75
CA ARG A 108 3.66 6.09 -7.04
C ARG A 108 3.11 7.50 -7.19
N ASN A 109 1.80 7.59 -7.36
CA ASN A 109 1.07 8.84 -7.13
C ASN A 109 1.10 9.17 -5.63
N GLY A 110 1.48 10.40 -5.26
CA GLY A 110 1.68 10.79 -3.85
C GLY A 110 0.41 10.96 -3.02
N ASP A 111 -0.74 10.59 -3.57
CA ASP A 111 -2.05 10.63 -2.93
C ASP A 111 -2.71 9.26 -2.76
N VAL A 112 -2.04 8.19 -3.22
CA VAL A 112 -2.54 6.83 -3.11
C VAL A 112 -2.00 6.15 -1.86
N VAL A 113 -2.92 5.64 -1.03
CA VAL A 113 -2.64 4.72 0.07
C VAL A 113 -3.15 3.33 -0.32
N ALA A 114 -2.29 2.33 -0.20
CA ALA A 114 -2.63 0.95 -0.56
C ALA A 114 -1.81 -0.05 0.25
N ASP A 115 -2.37 -1.24 0.48
CA ASP A 115 -1.70 -2.37 1.15
C ASP A 115 -1.04 -3.36 0.17
N LEU A 116 -0.54 -2.80 -0.94
CA LEU A 116 0.08 -3.49 -2.06
C LEU A 116 1.33 -4.29 -1.67
N ASN A 117 1.47 -5.49 -2.23
CA ASN A 117 2.69 -6.27 -2.11
C ASN A 117 3.73 -5.83 -3.16
N ILE A 118 4.46 -4.75 -2.86
CA ILE A 118 5.48 -4.19 -3.77
C ILE A 118 6.54 -5.22 -4.17
N LYS A 119 6.97 -6.12 -3.26
CA LYS A 119 7.95 -7.17 -3.60
C LYS A 119 7.41 -8.12 -4.66
N LYS A 120 6.16 -8.56 -4.53
CA LYS A 120 5.50 -9.43 -5.50
C LYS A 120 5.30 -8.70 -6.84
N MET A 121 4.94 -7.41 -6.80
CA MET A 121 4.83 -6.58 -8.00
C MET A 121 6.17 -6.48 -8.75
N ILE A 122 7.28 -6.20 -8.04
CA ILE A 122 8.62 -6.16 -8.64
C ILE A 122 8.95 -7.52 -9.26
N HIS A 123 8.80 -8.60 -8.50
CA HIS A 123 9.15 -9.95 -8.95
C HIS A 123 8.40 -10.35 -10.24
N LEU A 124 7.08 -10.15 -10.28
CA LEU A 124 6.28 -10.47 -11.46
C LEU A 124 6.55 -9.51 -12.62
N GLY A 125 6.79 -8.23 -12.32
CA GLY A 125 7.20 -7.24 -13.30
C GLY A 125 8.53 -7.62 -13.95
N GLU A 126 9.52 -8.08 -13.19
CA GLU A 126 10.81 -8.57 -13.71
C GLU A 126 10.62 -9.76 -14.67
N MET A 127 9.72 -10.68 -14.35
CA MET A 127 9.41 -11.85 -15.17
C MET A 127 8.53 -11.55 -16.40
N SER A 128 7.91 -10.37 -16.47
CA SER A 128 7.01 -9.98 -17.56
C SER A 128 7.76 -9.54 -18.82
N ASP A 129 7.18 -9.62 -20.01
CA ASP A 129 7.77 -9.03 -21.22
C ASP A 129 7.53 -7.50 -21.33
N TYR A 130 6.71 -6.93 -20.44
CA TYR A 130 6.35 -5.52 -20.52
C TYR A 130 7.39 -4.61 -19.84
N PRO A 131 7.83 -3.52 -20.49
CA PRO A 131 8.74 -2.55 -19.86
C PRO A 131 8.12 -1.81 -18.67
N LEU A 132 6.78 -1.64 -18.68
CA LEU A 132 6.02 -1.04 -17.60
C LEU A 132 4.87 -1.96 -17.18
N THR A 133 4.70 -2.14 -15.89
CA THR A 133 3.58 -2.87 -15.28
C THR A 133 2.76 -1.93 -14.41
N MET A 134 1.46 -1.81 -14.68
CA MET A 134 0.54 -0.97 -13.93
C MET A 134 -0.21 -1.78 -12.87
N PHE A 135 -0.23 -1.31 -11.62
CA PHE A 135 -1.16 -1.85 -10.64
C PHE A 135 -2.59 -1.42 -11.00
N ILE A 136 -3.49 -2.39 -11.10
CA ILE A 136 -4.92 -2.18 -11.34
C ILE A 136 -5.74 -2.73 -10.17
N THR A 137 -6.83 -2.05 -9.84
CA THR A 137 -7.78 -2.48 -8.81
C THR A 137 -9.21 -2.38 -9.31
N ARG A 138 -10.14 -3.12 -8.70
CA ARG A 138 -11.55 -3.06 -9.06
C ARG A 138 -12.16 -1.74 -8.63
N MET A 139 -12.95 -1.15 -9.50
CA MET A 139 -13.69 0.07 -9.19
C MET A 139 -14.79 -0.23 -8.18
N GLN A 140 -14.76 0.46 -7.03
CA GLN A 140 -15.95 0.59 -6.22
C GLN A 140 -16.83 1.68 -6.82
N SER A 141 -18.11 1.37 -7.06
CA SER A 141 -19.02 2.37 -7.59
C SER A 141 -19.16 3.54 -6.59
N PRO A 142 -19.04 4.81 -7.05
CA PRO A 142 -19.32 5.96 -6.20
C PRO A 142 -20.82 6.11 -5.90
N TYR A 143 -21.67 5.37 -6.63
CA TYR A 143 -23.13 5.43 -6.55
C TYR A 143 -23.74 4.03 -6.29
N GLY A 144 -25.00 4.01 -5.83
CA GLY A 144 -25.80 2.79 -5.84
C GLY A 144 -26.13 2.36 -7.28
N ILE A 145 -26.03 1.05 -7.56
CA ILE A 145 -26.42 0.46 -8.83
C ILE A 145 -27.76 -0.24 -8.69
N VAL A 146 -28.64 -0.01 -9.65
CA VAL A 146 -29.98 -0.59 -9.69
C VAL A 146 -30.15 -1.51 -10.90
N GLU A 147 -30.87 -2.60 -10.70
CA GLU A 147 -31.38 -3.45 -11.79
C GLU A 147 -32.87 -3.21 -11.90
N THR A 148 -33.35 -2.97 -13.12
CA THR A 148 -34.75 -2.66 -13.41
C THR A 148 -35.41 -3.79 -14.18
N SER A 149 -36.70 -3.97 -13.95
CA SER A 149 -37.56 -4.88 -14.73
C SER A 149 -38.92 -4.22 -14.92
N GLY A 150 -39.23 -3.85 -16.17
CA GLY A 150 -40.40 -3.03 -16.47
C GLY A 150 -40.31 -1.66 -15.81
N ASP A 151 -41.28 -1.34 -14.95
CA ASP A 151 -41.39 -0.10 -14.19
C ASP A 151 -40.85 -0.20 -12.74
N LYS A 152 -40.24 -1.34 -12.36
CA LYS A 152 -39.77 -1.60 -10.99
C LYS A 152 -38.25 -1.71 -10.92
N ILE A 153 -37.70 -1.33 -9.76
CA ILE A 153 -36.36 -1.71 -9.33
C ILE A 153 -36.46 -3.07 -8.65
N VAL A 154 -35.70 -4.06 -9.14
CA VAL A 154 -35.70 -5.43 -8.59
C VAL A 154 -34.48 -5.70 -7.71
N ASN A 155 -33.43 -4.89 -7.85
CA ASN A 155 -32.21 -5.00 -7.04
C ASN A 155 -31.60 -3.60 -6.86
N PHE A 156 -31.11 -3.31 -5.65
CA PHE A 156 -30.36 -2.11 -5.34
C PHE A 156 -29.10 -2.53 -4.59
N ARG A 157 -27.93 -2.19 -5.15
CA ARG A 157 -26.63 -2.47 -4.55
C ARG A 157 -25.95 -1.13 -4.25
N GLU A 158 -25.76 -0.81 -2.98
CA GLU A 158 -25.05 0.41 -2.58
C GLU A 158 -23.54 0.21 -2.78
N LYS A 159 -22.91 1.10 -3.58
CA LYS A 159 -21.46 1.12 -3.84
C LYS A 159 -20.80 -0.26 -4.03
N PRO A 160 -21.34 -1.14 -4.89
CA PRO A 160 -20.76 -2.46 -5.11
C PRO A 160 -19.39 -2.34 -5.79
N LEU A 161 -18.56 -3.36 -5.59
CA LEU A 161 -17.40 -3.58 -6.45
C LEU A 161 -17.88 -3.99 -7.84
N LEU A 162 -17.36 -3.31 -8.86
CA LEU A 162 -17.71 -3.55 -10.25
C LEU A 162 -16.69 -4.44 -10.94
N ASP A 163 -17.08 -5.06 -12.05
CA ASP A 163 -16.15 -5.77 -12.94
C ASP A 163 -15.48 -4.81 -13.94
N TYR A 164 -15.02 -3.67 -13.41
CA TYR A 164 -14.21 -2.69 -14.11
C TYR A 164 -12.94 -2.47 -13.30
N TYR A 165 -11.80 -2.42 -13.99
CA TYR A 165 -10.51 -2.16 -13.38
C TYR A 165 -10.09 -0.73 -13.65
N ILE A 166 -9.48 -0.10 -12.65
CA ILE A 166 -8.96 1.27 -12.72
C ILE A 166 -7.46 1.28 -12.46
N ASN A 167 -6.78 2.27 -13.03
CA ASN A 167 -5.40 2.61 -12.71
C ASN A 167 -5.29 2.92 -11.21
N ALA A 168 -4.49 2.16 -10.49
CA ALA A 168 -4.35 2.27 -9.05
C ALA A 168 -3.19 3.18 -8.61
N GLY A 169 -2.56 3.92 -9.54
CA GLY A 169 -1.56 4.94 -9.21
C GLY A 169 -0.21 4.38 -8.72
N VAL A 170 0.08 3.12 -9.02
CA VAL A 170 1.37 2.47 -8.73
C VAL A 170 1.86 1.73 -9.96
N TYR A 171 3.13 1.91 -10.31
CA TYR A 171 3.73 1.37 -11.53
C TYR A 171 5.09 0.77 -11.23
N PHE A 172 5.45 -0.29 -11.94
CA PHE A 172 6.79 -0.87 -11.93
C PHE A 172 7.39 -0.72 -13.33
N SER A 173 8.50 0.01 -13.43
CA SER A 173 9.31 0.14 -14.64
C SER A 173 10.55 -0.72 -14.54
N LYS A 174 10.86 -1.46 -15.61
CA LYS A 174 12.09 -2.26 -15.72
C LYS A 174 13.36 -1.41 -15.87
N GLY A 175 13.21 -0.17 -16.31
CA GLY A 175 14.31 0.76 -16.55
C GLY A 175 13.77 2.13 -16.97
N ASN A 176 14.48 2.78 -17.88
CA ASN A 176 14.01 4.03 -18.48
C ASN A 176 12.79 3.77 -19.37
N LEU A 177 11.87 4.74 -19.40
CA LEU A 177 10.74 4.75 -20.30
C LEU A 177 11.04 5.60 -21.53
N ASP A 178 10.55 5.14 -22.67
CA ASP A 178 10.46 5.94 -23.88
C ASP A 178 9.21 6.82 -23.80
N PHE A 179 9.39 8.12 -23.64
CA PHE A 179 8.30 9.09 -23.55
C PHE A 179 7.76 9.51 -24.94
N GLY A 180 8.34 9.03 -26.04
CA GLY A 180 8.01 9.45 -27.39
C GLY A 180 8.15 10.96 -27.57
N ASP A 181 7.24 11.55 -28.35
CA ASP A 181 7.22 12.99 -28.64
C ASP A 181 6.52 13.83 -27.54
N PHE A 182 6.15 13.22 -26.40
CA PHE A 182 5.44 13.93 -25.34
C PHE A 182 6.40 14.71 -24.45
N GLU A 183 6.31 16.04 -24.48
CA GLU A 183 7.12 16.91 -23.63
C GLU A 183 6.46 17.22 -22.27
N SER A 184 5.12 17.19 -22.18
CA SER A 184 4.36 17.56 -20.98
C SER A 184 2.97 16.94 -20.95
N GLY A 185 2.29 17.04 -19.80
CA GLY A 185 0.90 16.61 -19.59
C GLY A 185 0.73 15.50 -18.56
N ASP A 186 -0.51 15.02 -18.46
CA ASP A 186 -0.86 13.88 -17.61
C ASP A 186 -0.41 12.59 -18.30
N ILE A 187 0.39 11.78 -17.63
CA ILE A 187 0.89 10.49 -18.15
C ILE A 187 -0.25 9.55 -18.54
N GLU A 188 -1.38 9.65 -17.84
CA GLU A 188 -2.61 8.88 -18.06
C GLU A 188 -3.30 9.20 -19.39
N LYS A 189 -3.08 10.40 -19.93
CA LYS A 189 -3.66 10.85 -21.21
C LYS A 189 -2.69 10.79 -22.38
N THR A 190 -1.43 10.49 -22.10
CA THR A 190 -0.32 10.57 -23.07
C THR A 190 0.36 9.20 -23.22
N LEU A 191 1.32 8.89 -22.36
CA LEU A 191 2.16 7.70 -22.47
C LEU A 191 1.40 6.40 -22.24
N PHE A 192 0.52 6.31 -21.24
CA PHE A 192 -0.16 5.03 -20.95
C PHE A 192 -1.05 4.53 -22.11
N PRO A 193 -1.90 5.37 -22.75
CA PRO A 193 -2.64 4.96 -23.94
C PRO A 193 -1.73 4.52 -25.09
N LEU A 194 -0.59 5.20 -25.30
CA LEU A 194 0.38 4.84 -26.33
C LEU A 194 1.01 3.46 -26.04
N MET A 195 1.55 3.25 -24.83
CA MET A 195 2.16 1.99 -24.43
C MET A 195 1.17 0.82 -24.49
N ALA A 196 -0.10 1.05 -24.12
CA ALA A 196 -1.14 0.04 -24.24
C ALA A 196 -1.38 -0.36 -25.71
N LYS A 197 -1.48 0.63 -26.61
CA LYS A 197 -1.64 0.40 -28.06
C LYS A 197 -0.45 -0.35 -28.67
N GLU A 198 0.75 -0.12 -28.14
CA GLU A 198 2.00 -0.74 -28.59
C GLU A 198 2.30 -2.10 -27.93
N ASN A 199 1.41 -2.63 -27.08
CA ASN A 199 1.63 -3.85 -26.30
C ASN A 199 2.86 -3.78 -25.37
N LYS A 200 3.16 -2.59 -24.85
CA LYS A 200 4.27 -2.33 -23.92
C LYS A 200 3.82 -2.13 -22.46
N LEU A 201 2.52 -2.24 -22.18
CA LEU A 201 1.95 -2.02 -20.85
C LEU A 201 1.35 -3.31 -20.29
N GLY A 202 1.98 -3.84 -19.26
CA GLY A 202 1.49 -4.95 -18.45
C GLY A 202 0.61 -4.47 -17.30
N TYR A 203 0.00 -5.43 -16.60
CA TYR A 203 -0.74 -5.15 -15.37
C TYR A 203 -0.32 -6.07 -14.22
N TYR A 204 -0.49 -5.55 -13.02
CA TYR A 204 -0.42 -6.29 -11.77
C TYR A 204 -1.75 -6.11 -11.03
N ARG A 205 -2.27 -7.18 -10.43
CA ARG A 205 -3.50 -7.12 -9.63
C ARG A 205 -3.40 -8.04 -8.42
N GLU A 206 -4.06 -7.64 -7.36
CA GLU A 206 -4.24 -8.42 -6.14
C GLU A 206 -5.66 -8.18 -5.64
N ASP A 207 -6.35 -9.26 -5.29
CA ASP A 207 -7.69 -9.17 -4.70
C ASP A 207 -7.60 -8.94 -3.19
N GLY A 208 -8.65 -8.33 -2.63
CA GLY A 208 -8.80 -8.13 -1.19
C GLY A 208 -7.88 -7.08 -0.57
N LEU A 209 -7.20 -6.27 -1.39
CA LEU A 209 -6.36 -5.18 -0.89
C LEU A 209 -7.18 -3.95 -0.54
N PHE A 210 -6.77 -3.28 0.54
CA PHE A 210 -7.14 -1.89 0.75
C PHE A 210 -6.42 -0.99 -0.26
N TRP A 211 -7.17 -0.12 -0.93
CA TRP A 211 -6.67 0.91 -1.84
C TRP A 211 -7.57 2.13 -1.78
N MET A 212 -6.97 3.33 -1.71
CA MET A 212 -7.69 4.59 -1.76
C MET A 212 -6.80 5.71 -2.31
N ALA A 213 -7.33 6.49 -3.25
CA ALA A 213 -6.78 7.79 -3.60
C ALA A 213 -7.44 8.87 -2.74
N ILE A 214 -6.65 9.70 -2.07
CA ILE A 214 -7.16 10.71 -1.12
C ILE A 214 -7.30 12.03 -1.86
N ASP A 215 -8.44 12.27 -2.50
CA ASP A 215 -8.67 13.45 -3.33
C ASP A 215 -9.63 14.48 -2.74
N THR A 216 -10.47 14.03 -1.81
CA THR A 216 -11.57 14.79 -1.23
C THR A 216 -11.57 14.65 0.29
N SER A 217 -12.24 15.58 0.98
CA SER A 217 -12.36 15.53 2.44
C SER A 217 -13.08 14.26 2.92
N LYS A 218 -13.95 13.69 2.10
CA LYS A 218 -14.65 12.43 2.39
C LYS A 218 -13.69 11.24 2.40
N GLU A 219 -12.85 11.10 1.38
CA GLU A 219 -11.82 10.05 1.34
C GLU A 219 -10.81 10.25 2.49
N LEU A 220 -10.47 11.49 2.83
CA LEU A 220 -9.63 11.79 3.99
C LEU A 220 -10.29 11.35 5.32
N GLU A 221 -11.60 11.47 5.46
CA GLU A 221 -12.33 10.95 6.62
C GLU A 221 -12.35 9.41 6.63
N GLU A 222 -12.59 8.79 5.47
CA GLU A 222 -12.63 7.34 5.30
C GLU A 222 -11.26 6.71 5.61
N ILE A 223 -10.16 7.25 5.08
CA ILE A 223 -8.82 6.76 5.40
C ILE A 223 -8.47 6.93 6.88
N ARG A 224 -8.89 8.04 7.52
CA ARG A 224 -8.68 8.25 8.96
C ARG A 224 -9.47 7.27 9.82
N LYS A 225 -10.67 6.88 9.38
CA LYS A 225 -11.43 5.79 10.02
C LYS A 225 -10.71 4.46 9.85
N GLU A 226 -10.17 4.20 8.66
CA GLU A 226 -9.43 2.97 8.39
C GLU A 226 -8.16 2.87 9.24
N TYR A 227 -7.41 3.96 9.37
CA TYR A 227 -6.17 4.02 10.14
C TYR A 227 -6.37 4.19 11.65
N ARG A 228 -7.62 4.24 12.13
CA ARG A 228 -7.91 4.31 13.56
C ARG A 228 -7.46 3.03 14.25
N ASN A 229 -6.59 3.17 15.26
CA ASN A 229 -6.02 2.06 16.02
C ASN A 229 -5.28 1.02 15.15
N ARG A 230 -4.86 1.43 13.94
CA ARG A 230 -4.11 0.60 13.00
C ARG A 230 -2.63 0.91 13.11
N GLU A 231 -1.82 -0.14 13.18
CA GLU A 231 -0.37 -0.08 13.13
C GLU A 231 0.12 -0.88 11.92
N ASP A 232 0.83 -0.21 11.01
CA ASP A 232 1.43 -0.90 9.86
C ASP A 232 2.63 -1.72 10.31
N LYS A 233 2.75 -2.92 9.76
CA LYS A 233 3.84 -3.86 10.02
C LYS A 233 4.52 -4.26 8.71
N PRO A 234 5.80 -4.69 8.75
CA PRO A 234 6.51 -5.12 7.54
C PRO A 234 5.85 -6.27 6.77
N TRP A 235 4.91 -6.99 7.39
CA TRP A 235 4.11 -8.07 6.81
C TRP A 235 2.67 -7.69 6.45
N GLY A 236 2.19 -6.52 6.86
CA GLY A 236 0.79 -6.16 6.73
C GLY A 236 0.40 -5.03 7.68
N TYR A 237 -0.64 -5.24 8.48
CA TYR A 237 -1.00 -4.37 9.59
C TYR A 237 -1.67 -5.15 10.71
N GLU A 238 -1.68 -4.57 11.90
CA GLU A 238 -2.60 -4.95 12.98
C GLU A 238 -3.53 -3.77 13.31
N LYS A 239 -4.76 -4.06 13.73
CA LYS A 239 -5.76 -3.06 14.07
C LYS A 239 -6.53 -3.50 15.30
N ILE A 240 -6.52 -2.68 16.35
CA ILE A 240 -7.29 -2.97 17.57
C ILE A 240 -8.76 -2.63 17.33
N LEU A 241 -9.61 -3.66 17.33
CA LEU A 241 -11.05 -3.52 17.15
C LEU A 241 -11.76 -3.28 18.48
N ILE A 242 -11.40 -4.06 19.50
CA ILE A 242 -12.01 -4.00 20.84
C ILE A 242 -10.90 -4.15 21.87
N ASN A 243 -10.90 -3.30 22.90
CA ASN A 243 -10.02 -3.44 24.05
C ASN A 243 -10.82 -3.15 25.32
N THR A 244 -10.92 -4.14 26.20
CA THR A 244 -11.66 -4.06 27.45
C THR A 244 -10.83 -4.67 28.58
N GLU A 245 -11.26 -4.50 29.83
CA GLU A 245 -10.65 -5.18 30.98
C GLU A 245 -10.75 -6.71 30.95
N LYS A 246 -11.52 -7.29 30.01
CA LYS A 246 -11.77 -8.74 29.94
C LYS A 246 -11.17 -9.41 28.72
N TYR A 247 -11.11 -8.72 27.59
CA TYR A 247 -10.59 -9.26 26.35
C TYR A 247 -10.14 -8.16 25.39
N LEU A 248 -9.26 -8.56 24.48
CA LEU A 248 -8.70 -7.78 23.39
C LEU A 248 -9.04 -8.48 22.07
N THR A 249 -9.45 -7.70 21.07
CA THR A 249 -9.64 -8.19 19.70
C THR A 249 -8.82 -7.36 18.74
N LYS A 250 -7.95 -8.02 17.99
CA LYS A 250 -7.17 -7.43 16.90
C LYS A 250 -7.58 -8.03 15.57
N GLU A 251 -7.63 -7.20 14.54
CA GLU A 251 -7.62 -7.63 13.15
C GLU A 251 -6.18 -7.59 12.64
N LEU A 252 -5.71 -8.68 12.05
CA LEU A 252 -4.43 -8.74 11.36
C LEU A 252 -4.71 -8.95 9.87
N PHE A 253 -4.07 -8.13 9.05
CA PHE A 253 -3.92 -8.38 7.62
C PHE A 253 -2.49 -8.80 7.37
N ILE A 254 -2.27 -9.95 6.74
CA ILE A 254 -0.94 -10.46 6.38
C ILE A 254 -0.91 -10.65 4.87
N ARG A 255 0.04 -10.00 4.20
CA ARG A 255 0.23 -10.13 2.76
C ARG A 255 0.70 -11.53 2.39
N GLU A 256 0.28 -12.00 1.22
CA GLU A 256 0.77 -13.24 0.62
C GLU A 256 2.30 -13.32 0.62
N GLY A 257 2.84 -14.43 1.11
CA GLY A 257 4.28 -14.69 1.19
C GLY A 257 4.99 -13.97 2.34
N TYR A 258 4.25 -13.25 3.19
CA TYR A 258 4.79 -12.64 4.42
C TYR A 258 4.41 -13.46 5.65
N ARG A 259 5.05 -13.13 6.77
CA ARG A 259 4.82 -13.78 8.06
C ARG A 259 4.96 -12.82 9.22
N THR A 260 4.34 -13.12 10.36
CA THR A 260 4.61 -12.38 11.60
C THR A 260 5.99 -12.76 12.16
N SER A 261 6.49 -12.01 13.15
CA SER A 261 7.68 -12.44 13.91
C SER A 261 7.46 -13.83 14.53
N PHE A 262 8.54 -14.56 14.79
CA PHE A 262 8.46 -15.73 15.66
C PHE A 262 8.42 -15.25 17.10
N HIS A 263 7.35 -15.55 17.83
CA HIS A 263 7.08 -14.99 19.15
C HIS A 263 6.21 -15.93 19.98
N TYR A 264 6.09 -15.64 21.26
CA TYR A 264 5.12 -16.27 22.15
C TYR A 264 4.54 -15.22 23.11
N HIS A 265 3.55 -15.65 23.86
CA HIS A 265 2.93 -14.86 24.93
C HIS A 265 3.10 -15.54 26.28
N GLU A 266 3.40 -14.79 27.35
CA GLU A 266 3.63 -15.39 28.67
C GLU A 266 2.31 -15.73 29.38
N GLU A 267 1.32 -14.86 29.24
CA GLU A 267 0.02 -14.95 29.92
C GLU A 267 -1.14 -15.03 28.93
N LYS A 268 -0.98 -14.47 27.73
CA LYS A 268 -2.08 -14.29 26.77
C LYS A 268 -2.50 -15.62 26.17
N ASP A 269 -3.76 -15.97 26.41
CA ASP A 269 -4.46 -17.06 25.73
C ASP A 269 -5.22 -16.45 24.56
N GLU A 270 -4.96 -16.93 23.34
CA GLU A 270 -5.51 -16.33 22.14
C GLU A 270 -6.14 -17.35 21.21
N THR A 271 -7.20 -16.91 20.55
CA THR A 271 -7.91 -17.67 19.53
C THR A 271 -8.04 -16.81 18.29
N MET A 272 -7.57 -17.35 17.17
CA MET A 272 -7.67 -16.72 15.87
C MET A 272 -8.84 -17.30 15.10
N TYR A 273 -9.59 -16.42 14.45
CA TYR A 273 -10.65 -16.75 13.51
C TYR A 273 -10.31 -16.19 12.13
N ILE A 274 -10.26 -17.05 11.11
CA ILE A 274 -9.84 -16.66 9.75
C ILE A 274 -11.02 -16.07 8.97
N ILE A 275 -10.94 -14.77 8.67
CA ILE A 275 -11.96 -14.04 7.91
C ILE A 275 -11.85 -14.31 6.41
N SER A 276 -10.62 -14.30 5.90
CA SER A 276 -10.30 -14.58 4.49
C SER A 276 -8.85 -15.00 4.30
N GLY A 277 -8.56 -15.63 3.16
CA GLY A 277 -7.23 -16.12 2.80
C GLY A 277 -6.93 -17.52 3.36
N SER A 278 -5.68 -17.91 3.25
CA SER A 278 -5.16 -19.20 3.68
C SER A 278 -3.68 -19.11 4.03
N GLY A 279 -3.22 -20.05 4.84
CA GLY A 279 -1.87 -20.04 5.37
C GLY A 279 -1.61 -21.15 6.35
N TYR A 280 -0.61 -20.95 7.20
CA TYR A 280 -0.33 -21.84 8.31
C TYR A 280 0.32 -21.09 9.48
N ILE A 281 0.13 -21.62 10.68
CA ILE A 281 0.90 -21.23 11.85
C ILE A 281 2.10 -22.17 11.95
N GLU A 282 3.30 -21.61 11.98
CA GLU A 282 4.52 -22.34 12.26
C GLU A 282 4.79 -22.30 13.76
N PHE A 283 4.79 -23.47 14.40
CA PHE A 283 5.24 -23.69 15.77
C PHE A 283 6.65 -24.31 15.77
N ASP A 284 7.27 -24.46 16.93
CA ASP A 284 8.62 -25.06 17.07
C ASP A 284 8.75 -26.43 16.38
N ASN A 285 7.72 -27.29 16.46
CA ASN A 285 7.79 -28.70 16.03
C ASN A 285 6.72 -29.09 14.99
N ARG A 286 5.82 -28.16 14.61
CA ARG A 286 4.68 -28.48 13.74
C ARG A 286 4.22 -27.27 12.93
N LYS A 287 3.44 -27.55 11.89
CA LYS A 287 2.68 -26.54 11.14
C LYS A 287 1.20 -26.88 11.23
N GLU A 288 0.38 -25.87 11.48
CA GLU A 288 -1.07 -25.98 11.47
C GLU A 288 -1.63 -25.11 10.35
N TYR A 289 -2.20 -25.76 9.33
CA TYR A 289 -2.73 -25.07 8.15
C TYR A 289 -4.13 -24.55 8.42
N PHE A 290 -4.44 -23.39 7.84
CA PHE A 290 -5.76 -22.76 7.97
C PHE A 290 -6.26 -22.19 6.65
N SER A 291 -7.57 -22.04 6.61
CA SER A 291 -8.35 -21.43 5.54
C SER A 291 -9.53 -20.66 6.15
N LYS A 292 -10.30 -19.99 5.29
CA LYS A 292 -11.48 -19.20 5.71
C LYS A 292 -12.44 -20.00 6.61
N ASN A 293 -12.88 -19.36 7.69
CA ASN A 293 -13.76 -19.88 8.75
C ASN A 293 -13.11 -20.88 9.73
N ASP A 294 -11.81 -21.18 9.57
CA ASP A 294 -11.10 -21.97 10.57
C ASP A 294 -10.86 -21.16 11.85
N THR A 295 -10.77 -21.88 12.96
CA THR A 295 -10.44 -21.33 14.28
C THR A 295 -9.25 -22.06 14.85
N ILE A 296 -8.22 -21.33 15.29
CA ILE A 296 -7.04 -21.92 15.91
C ILE A 296 -6.77 -21.22 17.23
N ARG A 297 -6.60 -22.00 18.31
CA ARG A 297 -6.19 -21.50 19.62
C ARG A 297 -4.69 -21.68 19.78
N ILE A 298 -4.04 -20.66 20.30
CA ILE A 298 -2.63 -20.67 20.68
C ILE A 298 -2.59 -20.50 22.20
N GLU A 299 -2.02 -21.49 22.88
CA GLU A 299 -1.91 -21.46 24.34
C GLU A 299 -0.73 -20.59 24.80
N PRO A 300 -0.78 -20.02 26.01
CA PRO A 300 0.35 -19.30 26.59
C PRO A 300 1.64 -20.13 26.55
N GLY A 301 2.75 -19.50 26.16
CA GLY A 301 4.06 -20.12 25.99
C GLY A 301 4.29 -20.82 24.65
N GLU A 302 3.25 -21.03 23.81
CA GLU A 302 3.43 -21.61 22.48
C GLU A 302 4.10 -20.61 21.54
N ARG A 303 5.35 -20.91 21.16
CA ARG A 303 6.09 -20.14 20.17
C ARG A 303 5.52 -20.39 18.79
N HIS A 304 5.18 -19.31 18.10
CA HIS A 304 4.52 -19.40 16.82
C HIS A 304 4.86 -18.20 15.90
N SER A 305 4.58 -18.38 14.61
CA SER A 305 4.54 -17.32 13.60
C SER A 305 3.49 -17.66 12.56
N ILE A 306 2.68 -16.68 12.21
CA ILE A 306 1.60 -16.83 11.23
C ILE A 306 2.19 -16.55 9.85
N VAL A 307 2.03 -17.48 8.91
CA VAL A 307 2.52 -17.38 7.54
C VAL A 307 1.33 -17.37 6.58
N ALA A 308 1.27 -16.34 5.75
CA ALA A 308 0.21 -16.17 4.76
C ALA A 308 0.60 -16.79 3.41
N MET A 309 -0.21 -17.73 2.92
CA MET A 309 -0.09 -18.30 1.56
C MET A 309 -0.94 -17.55 0.54
N GLU A 310 -1.93 -16.81 1.01
CA GLU A 310 -2.73 -15.83 0.28
C GLU A 310 -2.87 -14.57 1.17
N ASN A 311 -3.28 -13.44 0.59
CA ASN A 311 -3.65 -12.26 1.39
C ASN A 311 -4.70 -12.66 2.45
N THR A 312 -4.32 -12.58 3.72
CA THR A 312 -5.07 -13.17 4.84
C THR A 312 -5.54 -12.09 5.78
N ILE A 313 -6.83 -12.13 6.14
CA ILE A 313 -7.40 -11.34 7.23
C ILE A 313 -7.85 -12.32 8.31
N LEU A 314 -7.43 -12.08 9.55
CA LEU A 314 -7.84 -12.85 10.71
C LEU A 314 -8.19 -11.94 11.88
N HIS A 315 -9.08 -12.41 12.74
CA HIS A 315 -9.40 -11.78 14.02
C HIS A 315 -8.80 -12.61 15.13
N GLU A 316 -7.90 -12.00 15.88
CA GLU A 316 -7.30 -12.55 17.10
C GLU A 316 -8.10 -12.05 18.30
N VAL A 317 -8.68 -12.97 19.07
CA VAL A 317 -9.39 -12.69 20.32
C VAL A 317 -8.57 -13.27 21.46
N SER A 318 -8.28 -12.46 22.48
CA SER A 318 -7.39 -12.86 23.56
C SER A 318 -7.75 -12.23 24.90
N THR A 319 -7.15 -12.75 25.97
CA THR A 319 -7.07 -12.06 27.27
C THR A 319 -6.37 -10.69 27.10
N PRO A 320 -6.68 -9.67 27.93
CA PRO A 320 -6.37 -8.26 27.64
C PRO A 320 -4.92 -7.83 27.98
N HIS A 321 -3.94 -8.63 27.59
CA HIS A 321 -2.51 -8.38 27.85
C HIS A 321 -1.83 -7.78 26.61
N LEU A 322 -1.93 -6.45 26.45
CA LEU A 322 -1.48 -5.73 25.26
C LEU A 322 0.03 -5.85 24.95
N ASN A 323 0.86 -5.95 26.00
CA ASN A 323 2.32 -5.89 25.90
C ASN A 323 2.99 -7.23 26.23
N ASP A 324 2.25 -8.32 26.11
CA ASP A 324 2.71 -9.67 26.50
C ASP A 324 3.37 -10.44 25.34
N THR A 325 3.85 -9.74 24.31
CA THR A 325 4.55 -10.39 23.20
C THR A 325 6.04 -10.47 23.49
N VAL A 326 6.56 -11.69 23.64
CA VAL A 326 8.00 -11.94 23.69
C VAL A 326 8.49 -12.40 22.32
N ARG A 327 9.26 -11.53 21.66
CA ARG A 327 9.77 -11.79 20.31
C ARG A 327 11.04 -12.66 20.37
N VAL A 328 11.01 -13.79 19.69
CA VAL A 328 12.14 -14.73 19.56
C VAL A 328 12.97 -14.40 18.32
N GLN A 329 12.30 -14.16 17.18
CA GLN A 329 12.96 -13.82 15.92
C GLN A 329 12.13 -12.81 15.14
N ASP A 330 12.77 -11.73 14.70
CA ASP A 330 12.19 -10.80 13.74
C ASP A 330 12.78 -11.06 12.35
N TYR A 331 11.91 -11.22 11.35
CA TYR A 331 12.30 -11.48 9.97
C TYR A 331 12.54 -10.20 9.16
N TYR A 332 12.28 -9.02 9.75
CA TYR A 332 12.25 -7.74 9.03
C TYR A 332 13.23 -6.71 9.57
N THR A 333 13.75 -6.87 10.79
CA THR A 333 14.87 -6.07 11.27
C THR A 333 16.17 -6.61 10.68
N ARG A 334 16.88 -5.77 9.94
CA ARG A 334 18.25 -6.00 9.46
C ARG A 334 19.15 -4.88 9.95
#